data_AF-A0A3A4AGZ1-F1
#
_entry.id   AF-A0A3A4AGZ1-F1
#
_cell.length_a   1.000
_cell.length_b   1.000
_cell.length_c   1.000
_cell.angle_alpha   90.00
_cell.angle_beta   90.00
_cell.angle_gamma   90.00
#
_symmetry.space_group_name_H-M   'P 1'
#
loop_
_entity.id
_entity.type
_entity.pdbx_description
1 polymer ?
#
loop_
_entity_poly.entity_id
_entity_poly.type
_entity_poly.pdbx_seq_one_letter_code
_entity_poly.pdbx_strand_id
1 'polypeptide(L)'
;MATTLIPPRRLAELHARGRAEAARAPFVDPDAVAAGMRVLGQRGEEWAVSVLGRPLTRRSRAHHSIPFFYDGDFEILVLADTEETDILLSRAT
;
A
#
# COMPACT_ATOMS: atom_id res chain seq x y z
N MET A 1 -13.24 -9.51 -0.06
CA MET A 1 -12.35 -10.65 0.26
C MET A 1 -11.25 -10.78 -0.77
N ALA A 2 -10.20 -9.96 -0.68
CA ALA A 2 -8.98 -10.21 -1.45
C ALA A 2 -7.78 -9.89 -0.57
N THR A 3 -7.19 -10.95 -0.02
CA THR A 3 -5.85 -10.91 0.57
C THR A 3 -4.84 -10.82 -0.58
N THR A 4 -3.76 -10.07 -0.41
CA THR A 4 -2.67 -9.98 -1.39
C THR A 4 -2.15 -11.37 -1.78
N LEU A 5 -1.81 -11.55 -3.06
CA LEU A 5 -1.16 -12.77 -3.58
C LEU A 5 0.36 -12.70 -3.45
N ILE A 6 0.91 -11.57 -2.99
CA ILE A 6 2.34 -11.34 -2.85
C ILE A 6 2.89 -12.25 -1.73
N PRO A 7 3.91 -13.07 -2.00
CA PRO A 7 4.52 -13.92 -0.98
C PRO A 7 5.13 -13.10 0.17
N PRO A 8 5.13 -13.61 1.42
CA PRO A 8 5.59 -12.85 2.59
C PRO A 8 7.00 -12.27 2.48
N ARG A 9 7.94 -13.04 1.89
CA ARG A 9 9.31 -12.57 1.65
C ARG A 9 9.32 -11.34 0.74
N ARG A 10 8.57 -11.40 -0.36
CA ARG A 10 8.50 -10.30 -1.32
C ARG A 10 7.82 -9.08 -0.70
N LEU A 11 6.78 -9.30 0.09
CA LEU A 11 6.11 -8.24 0.84
C LEU A 11 7.08 -7.51 1.79
N ALA A 12 7.95 -8.24 2.50
CA ALA A 12 8.97 -7.64 3.35
C ALA A 12 9.99 -6.79 2.55
N GLU A 13 10.36 -7.22 1.35
CA GLU A 13 11.22 -6.43 0.44
C GLU A 13 10.52 -5.15 -0.02
N LEU A 14 9.24 -5.22 -0.40
CA LEU A 14 8.45 -4.05 -0.78
C LEU A 14 8.27 -3.08 0.40
N HIS A 15 8.08 -3.60 1.62
CA HIS A 15 8.05 -2.79 2.84
C HIS A 15 9.34 -2.02 3.07
N ALA A 16 10.48 -2.69 2.94
CA ALA A 16 11.78 -2.04 3.08
C ALA A 16 11.98 -0.96 2.01
N ARG A 17 11.59 -1.26 0.76
CA ARG A 17 11.69 -0.33 -0.36
C ARG A 17 10.78 0.88 -0.20
N GLY A 18 9.50 0.69 0.13
CA GLY A 18 8.55 1.81 0.30
C GLY A 18 8.97 2.75 1.43
N ARG A 19 9.47 2.21 2.56
CA ARG A 19 10.06 3.04 3.62
C ARG A 19 11.30 3.81 3.15
N ALA A 20 12.17 3.18 2.36
CA ALA A 20 13.34 3.85 1.81
C ALA A 20 12.97 4.94 0.79
N GLU A 21 11.90 4.75 0.00
CA GLU A 21 11.37 5.75 -0.93
C GLU A 21 10.79 6.94 -0.17
N ALA A 22 9.93 6.70 0.83
CA ALA A 22 9.38 7.75 1.67
C ALA A 22 10.46 8.59 2.38
N ALA A 23 11.54 7.93 2.86
CA ALA A 23 12.64 8.60 3.52
C ALA A 23 13.47 9.53 2.61
N ARG A 24 13.30 9.48 1.28
CA ARG A 24 13.97 10.41 0.34
C ARG A 24 13.38 11.80 0.37
N ALA A 25 12.12 11.94 0.77
CA ALA A 25 11.46 13.21 0.90
C ALA A 25 11.52 13.68 2.37
N PRO A 26 11.91 14.93 2.64
CA PRO A 26 11.90 15.47 4.00
C PRO A 26 10.48 15.66 4.56
N PHE A 27 9.48 15.62 3.68
CA PHE A 27 8.06 15.72 3.97
C PHE A 27 7.31 14.64 3.19
N VAL A 28 6.00 14.56 3.39
CA VAL A 28 5.12 13.65 2.64
C VAL A 28 5.18 13.97 1.14
N ASP A 29 5.35 12.95 0.31
CA ASP A 29 5.25 13.05 -1.15
C ASP A 29 3.76 13.09 -1.55
N PRO A 30 3.25 14.22 -2.09
CA PRO A 30 1.85 14.34 -2.48
C PRO A 30 1.44 13.39 -3.61
N ASP A 31 2.38 13.05 -4.51
CA ASP A 31 2.10 12.14 -5.63
C ASP A 31 1.95 10.71 -5.12
N ALA A 32 2.79 10.30 -4.15
CA ALA A 32 2.66 9.02 -3.47
C ALA A 32 1.32 8.92 -2.72
N VAL A 33 0.90 9.97 -2.01
CA VAL A 33 -0.42 10.01 -1.35
C VAL A 33 -1.55 9.87 -2.37
N ALA A 34 -1.52 10.64 -3.46
CA ALA A 34 -2.57 10.60 -4.48
C ALA A 34 -2.64 9.22 -5.15
N ALA A 35 -1.49 8.60 -5.43
CA ALA A 35 -1.41 7.27 -5.99
C ALA A 35 -1.90 6.19 -5.01
N GLY A 36 -1.44 6.23 -3.76
CA GLY A 36 -1.85 5.27 -2.74
C GLY A 36 -3.33 5.36 -2.38
N MET A 37 -3.92 6.57 -2.38
CA MET A 37 -5.36 6.75 -2.20
C MET A 37 -6.17 6.15 -3.35
N ARG A 38 -5.68 6.26 -4.59
CA ARG A 38 -6.29 5.62 -5.76
C ARG A 38 -6.26 4.10 -5.62
N VAL A 39 -5.10 3.54 -5.27
CA VAL A 39 -4.94 2.09 -5.02
C VAL A 39 -5.90 1.62 -3.94
N LEU A 40 -5.98 2.34 -2.82
CA LEU A 40 -6.91 2.03 -1.72
C LEU A 40 -8.37 2.00 -2.20
N GLY A 41 -8.78 2.98 -3.03
CA GLY A 41 -10.12 3.03 -3.60
C GLY A 41 -10.43 1.87 -4.56
N GLN A 42 -9.43 1.37 -5.29
CA GLN A 42 -9.59 0.28 -6.25
C GLN A 42 -9.53 -1.11 -5.61
N ARG A 43 -8.59 -1.32 -4.68
CA ARG A 43 -8.32 -2.61 -4.03
C ARG A 43 -9.10 -2.82 -2.74
N GLY A 44 -9.48 -1.73 -2.06
CA GLY A 44 -10.19 -1.74 -0.79
C GLY A 44 -9.30 -1.93 0.45
N GLU A 45 -9.90 -1.69 1.63
CA GLU A 45 -9.18 -1.72 2.91
C GLU A 45 -8.71 -3.13 3.33
N GLU A 46 -9.46 -4.18 3.00
CA GLU A 46 -9.06 -5.56 3.31
C GLU A 46 -7.74 -5.94 2.64
N TRP A 47 -7.58 -5.58 1.36
CA TRP A 47 -6.34 -5.80 0.64
C TRP A 47 -5.21 -4.97 1.26
N ALA A 48 -5.46 -3.70 1.56
CA ALA A 48 -4.46 -2.84 2.20
C ALA A 48 -4.00 -3.37 3.56
N VAL A 49 -4.91 -3.92 4.38
CA VAL A 49 -4.57 -4.60 5.65
C VAL A 49 -3.63 -5.78 5.40
N SER A 50 -3.90 -6.59 4.37
CA SER A 50 -3.06 -7.74 4.04
C SER A 50 -1.66 -7.34 3.55
N VAL A 51 -1.55 -6.22 2.82
CA VAL A 51 -0.27 -5.69 2.36
C VAL A 51 0.51 -5.06 3.50
N LEU A 52 -0.13 -4.23 4.33
CA LEU A 52 0.55 -3.49 5.40
C LEU A 52 0.84 -4.36 6.63
N GLY A 53 0.22 -5.53 6.74
CA GLY A 53 0.42 -6.46 7.86
C GLY A 53 -0.11 -5.92 9.20
N ARG A 54 -1.01 -4.92 9.16
CA ARG A 54 -1.60 -4.29 10.35
C ARG A 54 -3.06 -3.94 10.11
N PRO A 55 -3.90 -3.91 11.16
CA PRO A 55 -5.28 -3.44 11.03
C PRO A 55 -5.34 -1.93 10.70
N LEU A 56 -6.32 -1.55 9.87
CA LEU A 56 -6.64 -0.16 9.47
C LEU A 56 -7.85 0.41 10.27
N THR A 57 -7.94 0.08 11.55
CA THR A 57 -9.09 0.48 12.40
C THR A 57 -9.06 1.95 12.80
N ARG A 58 -7.87 2.55 12.91
CA ARG A 58 -7.69 3.97 13.21
C ARG A 58 -8.08 4.80 11.98
N ARG A 59 -8.91 5.81 12.17
CA ARG A 59 -9.35 6.74 11.12
C ARG A 59 -8.59 8.06 11.15
N SER A 60 -8.50 8.72 10.00
CA SER A 60 -7.98 10.09 9.89
C SER A 60 -8.86 11.04 10.70
N ARG A 61 -8.23 12.00 11.39
CA ARG A 61 -8.94 13.03 12.17
C ARG A 61 -9.63 14.07 11.30
N ALA A 62 -9.08 14.33 10.10
CA ALA A 62 -9.65 15.30 9.16
C ALA A 62 -10.76 14.67 8.32
N HIS A 63 -10.63 13.39 7.98
CA HIS A 63 -11.57 12.65 7.14
C HIS A 63 -11.86 11.28 7.74
N HIS A 64 -12.91 11.16 8.55
CA HIS A 64 -13.22 9.94 9.31
C HIS A 64 -13.54 8.72 8.43
N SER A 65 -13.86 8.92 7.15
CA SER A 65 -14.05 7.85 6.18
C SER A 65 -12.75 7.20 5.70
N ILE A 66 -11.60 7.81 5.97
CA ILE A 66 -10.29 7.36 5.48
C ILE A 66 -9.49 6.73 6.64
N PRO A 67 -8.82 5.58 6.43
CA PRO A 67 -7.87 5.05 7.40
C PRO A 67 -6.73 6.02 7.74
N PHE A 68 -6.12 5.83 8.90
CA PHE A 68 -4.87 6.47 9.26
C PHE A 68 -3.67 5.67 8.70
N PHE A 69 -2.79 6.38 8.01
CA PHE A 69 -1.57 5.83 7.41
C PHE A 69 -0.33 6.36 8.14
N TYR A 70 0.69 5.51 8.27
CA TYR A 70 2.02 5.87 8.75
C TYR A 70 2.94 6.21 7.57
N ASP A 71 4.07 6.83 7.87
CA ASP A 71 5.08 7.17 6.87
C ASP A 71 5.53 5.91 6.10
N GLY A 72 5.54 6.00 4.77
CA GLY A 72 5.87 4.87 3.89
C GLY A 72 4.69 3.99 3.50
N ASP A 73 3.54 4.07 4.17
CA ASP A 73 2.43 3.17 3.85
C ASP A 73 1.92 3.37 2.42
N PHE A 74 1.86 4.61 1.93
CA PHE A 74 1.37 4.89 0.57
C PHE A 74 2.31 4.35 -0.49
N GLU A 75 3.62 4.52 -0.32
CA GLU A 75 4.66 3.98 -1.19
C GLU A 75 4.59 2.44 -1.22
N ILE A 76 4.41 1.81 -0.05
CA ILE A 76 4.24 0.36 0.06
C ILE A 76 2.99 -0.11 -0.72
N LEU A 77 1.85 0.57 -0.57
CA LEU A 77 0.62 0.21 -1.29
C LEU A 77 0.80 0.34 -2.81
N VAL A 78 1.46 1.40 -3.29
CA VAL A 78 1.71 1.60 -4.73
C VAL A 78 2.64 0.52 -5.30
N LEU A 79 3.73 0.21 -4.58
CA LEU A 79 4.65 -0.85 -4.97
C LEU A 79 3.96 -2.22 -4.97
N ALA A 80 3.13 -2.50 -3.96
CA ALA A 80 2.37 -3.75 -3.88
C ALA A 80 1.34 -3.87 -5.00
N ASP A 81 0.63 -2.80 -5.36
CA ASP A 81 -0.33 -2.84 -6.46
C ASP A 81 0.33 -3.18 -7.81
N THR A 82 1.53 -2.65 -8.03
CA THR A 82 2.33 -2.96 -9.21
C THR A 82 2.73 -4.44 -9.24
N GLU A 83 3.30 -4.95 -8.15
CA GLU A 83 3.70 -6.36 -8.04
C GLU A 83 2.50 -7.32 -8.16
N GLU A 84 1.38 -6.99 -7.53
CA GLU A 84 0.14 -7.77 -7.63
C GLU A 84 -0.36 -7.84 -9.07
N THR A 85 -0.27 -6.73 -9.80
CA THR A 85 -0.64 -6.67 -11.22
C THR A 85 0.28 -7.54 -12.07
N ASP A 86 1.59 -7.50 -11.84
CA ASP A 86 2.56 -8.35 -12.55
C ASP A 86 2.32 -9.85 -12.28
N ILE A 87 2.01 -10.21 -11.03
CA ILE A 87 1.61 -11.59 -10.66
C ILE A 87 0.35 -12.02 -11.42
N LEU A 88 -0.64 -11.14 -11.53
CA LEU A 88 -1.89 -11.45 -12.25
C LEU A 88 -1.65 -11.62 -13.75
N LEU A 89 -0.84 -10.75 -14.36
CA LEU A 89 -0.51 -10.82 -15.80
C LEU A 89 0.32 -12.07 -16.13
N SER A 90 1.29 -12.43 -15.30
CA SER A 90 2.11 -13.64 -15.48
C SER A 90 1.31 -14.94 -15.35
N ARG A 91 0.18 -14.94 -14.63
CA ARG A 91 -0.72 -16.09 -14.52
C ARG A 91 -1.73 -16.20 -15.66
N ALA A 92 -1.94 -15.12 -16.41
CA ALA A 92 -2.87 -15.07 -17.53
C ALA A 92 -2.23 -15.54 -18.86
N THR A 93 -0.92 -15.76 -18.87
CA THR A 93 -0.12 -16.23 -20.02
C THR A 93 0.26 -17.70 -19.83
#